data_AF-T1F5K7-F1
#
_entry.id   AF-T1F5K7-F1
#
_cell.length_a   1.000
_cell.length_b   1.000
_cell.length_c   1.000
_cell.angle_alpha   90.00
_cell.angle_beta   90.00
_cell.angle_gamma   90.00
#
_symmetry.space_group_name_H-M   'P 1'
#
loop_
_entity.id
_entity.type
_entity.pdbx_description
1 polymer ?
#
loop_
_entity_poly.entity_id
_entity_poly.type
_entity_poly.pdbx_seq_one_letter_code
_entity_poly.pdbx_strand_id
1 'polypeptide(L)'
;MASLDRTKTTYREAMHIVALALKAVGINVDELTLSTSSLYGSRKAIRQSIGKTIQNTFLPNTHLVAHFDEKLLPDFDGVNIDRLPIVVSGKNVEKLIAIPKIGGTGINIGTTIVQLLQNWKGVSNWLAEVWPQLVDYNNAKEIVTAVRVVNDCAERAVELASDFNTALTHDENQHQLMYKVIEHHRKLMKEP
;
A
#
# COMPACT_ATOMS: atom_id res chain seq x y z
N MET A 1 -6.35 24.63 -9.49
CA MET A 1 -5.69 23.36 -9.89
C MET A 1 -5.97 22.23 -8.92
N ALA A 2 -5.72 22.37 -7.62
CA ALA A 2 -6.07 21.33 -6.64
C ALA A 2 -7.58 20.96 -6.63
N SER A 3 -8.47 21.92 -6.92
CA SER A 3 -9.90 21.69 -7.12
C SER A 3 -10.20 20.69 -8.24
N LEU A 4 -9.46 20.76 -9.36
CA LEU A 4 -9.62 19.87 -10.52
C LEU A 4 -9.08 18.46 -10.27
N ASP A 5 -8.14 18.32 -9.33
CA ASP A 5 -7.68 17.00 -8.87
C ASP A 5 -8.77 16.28 -8.07
N ARG A 6 -9.50 17.02 -7.22
CA ARG A 6 -10.62 16.48 -6.42
C ARG A 6 -11.77 15.95 -7.28
N THR A 7 -12.03 16.57 -8.43
CA THR A 7 -13.09 16.19 -9.36
C THR A 7 -12.65 15.16 -10.41
N LYS A 8 -11.44 14.60 -10.29
CA LYS A 8 -10.86 13.64 -11.25
C LYS A 8 -10.84 14.17 -12.69
N THR A 9 -10.77 15.48 -12.86
CA THR A 9 -10.85 16.14 -14.17
C THR A 9 -9.60 15.86 -14.99
N THR A 10 -9.79 15.32 -16.19
CA THR A 10 -8.71 15.03 -17.15
C THR A 10 -8.03 16.32 -17.64
N TYR A 11 -6.86 16.20 -18.28
CA TYR A 11 -6.18 17.39 -18.81
C TYR A 11 -6.98 18.08 -19.92
N ARG A 12 -7.71 17.32 -20.74
CA ARG A 12 -8.55 17.86 -21.82
C ARG A 12 -9.76 18.59 -21.24
N GLU A 13 -10.46 17.99 -20.27
CA GLU A 13 -11.58 18.68 -19.60
C GLU A 13 -11.12 19.92 -18.83
N ALA A 14 -9.96 19.84 -18.17
CA ALA A 14 -9.36 20.99 -17.49
C ALA A 14 -9.07 22.13 -18.47
N MET A 15 -8.58 21.83 -19.67
CA MET A 15 -8.41 22.83 -20.73
C MET A 15 -9.73 23.52 -21.08
N HIS A 16 -10.80 22.75 -21.29
CA HIS A 16 -12.12 23.31 -21.60
C HIS A 16 -12.64 24.20 -20.47
N ILE A 17 -12.51 23.78 -19.22
CA ILE A 17 -12.92 24.57 -18.05
C ILE A 17 -12.13 25.87 -17.96
N VAL A 18 -10.80 25.81 -18.13
CA VAL A 18 -9.93 26.99 -18.06
C VAL A 18 -10.22 27.95 -19.22
N ALA A 19 -10.36 27.45 -20.44
CA ALA A 19 -10.69 28.26 -21.61
C ALA A 19 -12.04 28.99 -21.43
N LEU A 20 -13.07 28.29 -20.93
CA LEU A 20 -14.38 28.89 -20.65
C LEU A 20 -14.28 29.97 -19.55
N ALA A 21 -13.52 29.71 -18.48
CA ALA A 21 -13.32 30.69 -17.41
C ALA A 21 -12.60 31.95 -17.90
N LEU A 22 -11.56 31.80 -18.73
CA LEU A 22 -10.83 32.93 -19.32
C LEU A 22 -11.74 33.77 -20.22
N LYS A 23 -12.53 33.11 -21.08
CA LYS A 23 -13.52 33.79 -21.93
C LYS A 23 -14.56 34.56 -21.10
N ALA A 24 -15.02 34.00 -19.98
CA ALA A 24 -15.98 34.64 -19.10
C ALA A 24 -15.43 35.91 -18.41
N VAL A 25 -14.11 35.97 -18.18
CA VAL A 25 -13.43 37.15 -17.61
C VAL A 25 -13.02 38.15 -18.72
N GLY A 26 -13.37 37.88 -19.98
CA GLY A 26 -13.09 38.75 -21.12
C GLY A 26 -11.68 38.59 -21.71
N ILE A 27 -10.95 37.53 -21.35
CA ILE A 27 -9.66 37.22 -21.94
C ILE A 27 -9.90 36.51 -23.28
N ASN A 28 -9.30 37.05 -24.35
CA ASN A 28 -9.32 36.41 -25.66
C ASN A 28 -8.46 35.14 -25.62
N VAL A 29 -9.10 33.99 -25.71
CA VAL A 29 -8.44 32.69 -25.64
C VAL A 29 -7.61 32.43 -26.91
N ASP A 30 -7.95 33.07 -28.03
CA ASP A 30 -7.24 32.93 -29.30
C ASP A 30 -5.87 33.63 -29.28
N GLU A 31 -5.67 34.59 -28.36
CA GLU A 31 -4.40 35.27 -28.12
C GLU A 31 -3.52 34.55 -27.08
N LEU A 32 -4.03 33.48 -26.46
CA LEU A 32 -3.34 32.76 -25.39
C LEU A 32 -2.91 31.38 -25.86
N THR A 33 -1.62 31.06 -25.73
CA THR A 33 -1.10 29.72 -26.01
C THR A 33 -1.43 28.76 -24.86
N LEU A 34 -2.69 28.32 -24.78
CA LEU A 34 -3.10 27.26 -23.87
C LEU A 34 -2.79 25.90 -24.49
N SER A 35 -2.02 25.07 -23.79
CA SER A 35 -1.76 23.70 -24.21
C SER A 35 -1.98 22.71 -23.06
N THR A 36 -2.41 21.51 -23.43
CA THR A 36 -2.57 20.39 -22.50
C THR A 36 -1.25 20.02 -21.82
N SER A 37 -0.12 20.15 -22.52
CA SER A 37 1.22 19.88 -22.00
C SER A 37 1.64 20.89 -20.94
N SER A 38 1.35 22.18 -21.14
CA SER A 38 1.58 23.22 -20.13
C SER A 38 0.77 22.94 -18.86
N LEU A 39 -0.53 22.62 -18.99
CA LEU A 39 -1.35 22.25 -17.82
C LEU A 39 -0.86 20.98 -17.13
N TYR A 40 -0.42 19.98 -17.89
CA TYR A 40 0.18 18.76 -17.35
C TYR A 40 1.41 19.10 -16.52
N GLY A 41 2.33 19.90 -17.05
CA GLY A 41 3.55 20.33 -16.36
C GLY A 41 3.25 21.09 -15.08
N SER A 42 2.37 22.08 -15.13
CA SER A 42 1.95 22.85 -13.96
C SER A 42 1.31 21.97 -12.88
N ARG A 43 0.39 21.06 -13.26
CA ARG A 43 -0.23 20.12 -12.30
C ARG A 43 0.80 19.18 -11.68
N LYS A 44 1.74 18.65 -12.47
CA LYS A 44 2.83 17.80 -11.98
C LYS A 44 3.68 18.52 -10.93
N ALA A 45 4.11 19.74 -11.21
CA ALA A 45 4.92 20.54 -10.27
C ALA A 45 4.16 20.84 -8.97
N ILE A 46 2.89 21.23 -9.07
CA ILE A 46 2.03 21.50 -7.90
C ILE A 46 1.86 20.23 -7.05
N ARG A 47 1.57 19.07 -7.66
CA ARG A 47 1.42 17.80 -6.94
C ARG A 47 2.72 17.40 -6.22
N GLN A 48 3.87 17.58 -6.87
CA GLN A 48 5.18 17.32 -6.24
C GLN A 48 5.42 18.23 -5.04
N SER A 49 5.10 19.52 -5.17
CA SER A 49 5.23 20.49 -4.08
C SER A 49 4.31 20.12 -2.91
N ILE A 50 3.02 19.89 -3.16
CA ILE A 50 2.05 19.49 -2.14
C ILE A 50 2.46 18.17 -1.46
N GLY A 51 2.92 17.18 -2.23
CA GLY A 51 3.39 15.91 -1.70
C GLY A 51 4.56 16.07 -0.73
N LYS A 52 5.57 16.87 -1.11
CA LYS A 52 6.70 17.21 -0.23
C LYS A 52 6.24 17.95 1.03
N THR A 53 5.33 18.91 0.89
CA THR A 53 4.76 19.64 2.03
C THR A 53 4.03 18.70 2.99
N ILE A 54 3.22 17.76 2.47
CA ILE A 54 2.53 16.77 3.29
C ILE A 54 3.53 15.89 4.06
N GLN A 55 4.56 15.40 3.37
CA GLN A 55 5.58 14.54 3.98
C GLN A 55 6.35 15.27 5.09
N ASN A 56 6.69 16.54 4.88
CA ASN A 56 7.47 17.33 5.85
C ASN A 56 6.65 17.85 7.03
N THR A 57 5.34 18.07 6.84
CA THR A 57 4.45 18.61 7.88
C THR A 57 3.76 17.53 8.71
N PHE A 58 3.70 16.30 8.23
CA PHE A 58 3.15 15.17 8.99
C PHE A 58 4.11 14.74 10.10
N LEU A 59 3.94 15.30 11.30
CA LEU A 59 4.73 15.03 12.51
C LEU A 59 3.80 14.63 13.67
N PRO A 60 3.30 13.39 13.70
CA PRO A 60 2.37 12.94 14.75
C PRO A 60 3.07 12.83 16.10
N ASN A 61 2.37 13.24 17.16
CA ASN A 61 2.81 13.14 18.55
C ASN A 61 2.24 11.89 19.26
N THR A 62 2.07 10.80 18.50
CA THR A 62 1.56 9.52 18.99
C THR A 62 2.27 8.39 18.28
N HIS A 63 2.41 7.26 18.97
CA HIS A 63 2.84 6.01 18.35
C HIS A 63 1.94 5.67 17.16
N LEU A 64 2.57 5.16 16.11
CA LEU A 64 1.93 4.77 14.86
C LEU A 64 2.06 3.27 14.64
N VAL A 65 1.03 2.69 14.03
CA VAL A 65 1.03 1.33 13.48
C VAL A 65 0.97 1.43 11.97
N ALA A 66 1.86 0.72 11.27
CA ALA A 66 1.82 0.60 9.82
C ALA A 66 0.90 -0.57 9.42
N HIS A 67 -0.03 -0.28 8.52
CA HIS A 67 -0.97 -1.21 7.92
C HIS A 67 -0.63 -1.32 6.44
N PHE A 68 -0.51 -2.54 5.96
CA PHE A 68 -0.28 -2.81 4.55
C PHE A 68 -1.05 -4.07 4.15
N ASP A 69 -1.69 -4.00 3.00
CA ASP A 69 -2.49 -5.08 2.45
C ASP A 69 -2.39 -5.04 0.92
N GLU A 70 -2.31 -6.21 0.28
CA GLU A 70 -2.15 -6.32 -1.16
C GLU A 70 -3.47 -6.07 -1.88
N LYS A 71 -3.41 -5.31 -2.97
CA LYS A 71 -4.57 -5.02 -3.80
C LYS A 71 -4.23 -4.96 -5.27
N LEU A 72 -4.99 -5.71 -6.05
CA LEU A 72 -4.94 -5.64 -7.50
C LEU A 72 -5.59 -4.32 -7.98
N LEU A 73 -4.81 -3.46 -8.63
CA LEU A 73 -5.24 -2.15 -9.10
C LEU A 73 -4.80 -1.90 -10.55
N PRO A 74 -5.63 -1.22 -11.38
CA PRO A 74 -5.25 -0.91 -12.75
C PRO A 74 -4.05 0.04 -12.77
N ASP A 75 -3.10 -0.25 -13.65
CA ASP A 75 -2.00 0.64 -14.01
C ASP A 75 -2.44 1.64 -15.09
N PHE A 76 -1.50 2.48 -15.55
CA PHE A 76 -1.78 3.48 -16.59
C PHE A 76 -2.32 2.89 -17.90
N ASP A 77 -1.90 1.67 -18.23
CA ASP A 77 -2.32 0.95 -19.44
C ASP A 77 -3.61 0.15 -19.24
N GLY A 78 -4.24 0.27 -18.06
CA GLY A 78 -5.44 -0.48 -17.68
C GLY A 78 -5.18 -1.92 -17.24
N VAL A 79 -3.96 -2.42 -17.39
CA VAL A 79 -3.54 -3.73 -16.88
C VAL A 79 -3.53 -3.69 -15.35
N ASN A 80 -4.22 -4.64 -14.75
CA ASN A 80 -4.23 -4.83 -13.30
C ASN A 80 -2.87 -5.31 -12.82
N ILE A 81 -2.30 -4.61 -11.85
CA ILE A 81 -1.05 -4.94 -11.21
C ILE A 81 -1.22 -4.96 -9.70
N ASP A 82 -0.41 -5.78 -9.04
CA ASP A 82 -0.41 -5.81 -7.58
C ASP A 82 0.22 -4.53 -7.04
N ARG A 83 -0.50 -3.94 -6.11
CA ARG A 83 -0.09 -2.75 -5.38
C ARG A 83 -0.26 -2.97 -3.91
N LEU A 84 0.64 -2.38 -3.13
CA LEU A 84 0.60 -2.49 -1.68
C LEU A 84 0.34 -1.12 -1.06
N PRO A 85 -0.92 -0.74 -0.82
CA PRO A 85 -1.24 0.38 0.05
C PRO A 85 -0.51 0.29 1.40
N ILE A 86 0.19 1.36 1.78
CA ILE A 86 0.84 1.51 3.08
C ILE A 86 0.19 2.69 3.78
N VAL A 87 -0.50 2.42 4.88
CA VAL A 87 -1.20 3.41 5.71
C VAL A 87 -0.61 3.36 7.11
N VAL A 88 -0.43 4.50 7.76
CA VAL A 88 -0.10 4.55 9.19
C VAL A 88 -1.29 5.11 9.97
N SER A 89 -1.54 4.55 11.14
CA SER A 89 -2.56 5.08 12.04
C SER A 89 -2.12 5.07 13.51
N GLY A 90 -2.73 5.95 14.30
CA GLY A 90 -2.51 6.13 15.72
C GLY A 90 -3.67 6.89 16.34
N LYS A 91 -3.51 7.39 17.58
CA LYS A 91 -4.57 8.14 18.26
C LYS A 91 -5.00 9.36 17.45
N ASN A 92 -6.22 9.33 16.90
CA ASN A 92 -6.79 10.39 16.05
C ASN A 92 -5.94 10.74 14.82
N VAL A 93 -5.09 9.82 14.35
CA VAL A 93 -4.22 10.02 13.20
C VAL A 93 -4.38 8.84 12.25
N GLU A 94 -4.64 9.12 10.98
CA GLU A 94 -4.59 8.15 9.90
C GLU A 94 -3.97 8.82 8.67
N LYS A 95 -3.05 8.12 7.99
CA LYS A 95 -2.33 8.69 6.86
C LYS A 95 -1.88 7.64 5.86
N LEU A 96 -2.29 7.81 4.60
CA LEU A 96 -1.71 7.09 3.47
C LEU A 96 -0.27 7.59 3.22
N ILE A 97 0.69 6.67 3.23
CA ILE A 97 2.10 6.92 2.97
C ILE A 97 2.40 6.74 1.49
N ALA A 98 2.05 5.57 0.94
CA ALA A 98 2.35 5.20 -0.43
C ALA A 98 1.46 4.06 -0.92
N ILE A 99 1.40 3.88 -2.25
CA ILE A 99 0.81 2.71 -2.91
C ILE A 99 1.82 2.22 -3.98
N PRO A 100 2.98 1.67 -3.58
CA PRO A 100 3.96 1.12 -4.51
C PRO A 100 3.37 -0.01 -5.36
N LYS A 101 3.88 -0.14 -6.58
CA LYS A 101 3.77 -1.37 -7.35
C LYS A 101 4.61 -2.44 -6.65
N ILE A 102 4.10 -3.64 -6.54
CA ILE A 102 4.83 -4.76 -5.95
C ILE A 102 5.05 -5.86 -6.99
N GLY A 103 6.16 -6.58 -6.83
CA GLY A 103 6.59 -7.67 -7.70
C GLY A 103 7.92 -8.23 -7.20
N GLY A 104 8.06 -9.55 -7.19
CA GLY A 104 9.24 -10.24 -6.67
C GLY A 104 9.03 -10.88 -5.29
N THR A 105 10.11 -11.20 -4.58
CA THR A 105 10.06 -11.97 -3.33
C THR A 105 9.57 -11.14 -2.14
N GLY A 106 9.08 -11.81 -1.09
CA GLY A 106 8.67 -11.15 0.16
C GLY A 106 9.76 -10.27 0.81
N ILE A 107 11.04 -10.59 0.60
CA ILE A 107 12.18 -9.78 1.06
C ILE A 107 12.21 -8.41 0.36
N ASN A 108 11.99 -8.38 -0.96
CA ASN A 108 11.98 -7.13 -1.73
C ASN A 108 10.80 -6.25 -1.32
N ILE A 109 9.64 -6.85 -1.08
CA ILE A 109 8.45 -6.16 -0.60
C ILE A 109 8.71 -5.56 0.79
N GLY A 110 9.21 -6.38 1.73
CA GLY A 110 9.59 -5.93 3.08
C GLY A 110 10.59 -4.78 3.07
N THR A 111 11.65 -4.90 2.26
CA THR A 111 12.67 -3.85 2.12
C THR A 111 12.08 -2.54 1.59
N THR A 112 11.18 -2.62 0.61
CA THR A 112 10.51 -1.46 0.03
C THR A 112 9.62 -0.75 1.06
N ILE A 113 8.86 -1.50 1.86
CA ILE A 113 8.03 -0.94 2.94
C ILE A 113 8.90 -0.17 3.93
N VAL A 114 9.98 -0.79 4.42
CA VAL A 114 10.88 -0.17 5.39
C VAL A 114 11.49 1.11 4.85
N GLN A 115 12.00 1.10 3.62
CA GLN A 115 12.57 2.29 2.97
C GLN A 115 11.54 3.42 2.82
N LEU A 116 10.32 3.10 2.37
CA LEU A 116 9.26 4.10 2.22
C LEU A 116 8.89 4.76 3.54
N LEU A 117 8.80 3.98 4.61
CA LEU A 117 8.48 4.50 5.93
C LEU A 117 9.64 5.30 6.54
N GLN A 118 10.89 4.87 6.37
CA GLN A 118 12.09 5.59 6.82
C GLN A 118 12.25 6.95 6.15
N ASN A 119 11.83 7.06 4.88
CA ASN A 119 11.87 8.33 4.15
C ASN A 119 10.88 9.37 4.68
N TRP A 120 9.91 8.98 5.52
CA TRP A 120 8.96 9.90 6.15
C TRP A 120 9.39 10.24 7.57
N LYS A 121 10.01 11.42 7.76
CA LYS A 121 10.55 11.84 9.07
C LYS A 121 9.59 11.67 10.24
N GLY A 122 8.32 12.08 10.11
CA GLY A 122 7.35 11.94 11.19
C GLY A 122 6.91 10.51 11.49
N VAL A 123 7.16 9.58 10.58
CA VAL A 123 6.90 8.14 10.76
C VAL A 123 8.16 7.44 11.25
N SER A 124 9.32 7.79 10.68
CA SER A 124 10.62 7.23 11.05
C SER A 124 10.96 7.45 12.52
N ASN A 125 10.55 8.58 13.10
CA ASN A 125 10.70 8.84 14.54
C ASN A 125 10.05 7.77 15.43
N TRP A 126 9.06 7.04 14.92
CA TRP A 126 8.36 5.96 15.62
C TRP A 126 8.82 4.57 15.14
N LEU A 127 9.67 4.50 14.12
CA LEU A 127 10.19 3.25 13.56
C LEU A 127 11.60 2.97 14.06
N ALA A 128 11.78 1.76 14.57
CA ALA A 128 13.05 1.11 14.91
C ALA A 128 13.97 1.79 15.95
N GLU A 129 14.04 3.11 16.09
CA GLU A 129 14.90 3.71 17.15
C GLU A 129 14.33 3.48 18.57
N VAL A 130 13.01 3.34 18.68
CA VAL A 130 12.31 3.04 19.94
C VAL A 130 12.13 1.54 20.15
N TRP A 131 12.13 0.73 19.08
CA TRP A 131 11.74 -0.67 19.14
C TRP A 131 12.66 -1.55 20.00
N PRO A 132 14.00 -1.46 19.90
CA PRO A 132 14.91 -2.12 20.82
C PRO A 132 14.73 -1.72 22.28
N GLN A 133 14.07 -0.59 22.56
CA GLN A 133 13.75 -0.13 23.93
C GLN A 133 12.40 -0.69 24.42
N LEU A 134 11.56 -1.22 23.53
CA LEU A 134 10.28 -1.84 23.88
C LEU A 134 10.49 -3.31 24.27
N VAL A 135 10.22 -3.62 25.54
CA VAL A 135 10.36 -4.98 26.10
C VAL A 135 9.55 -6.01 25.30
N ASP A 136 8.30 -5.68 24.96
CA ASP A 136 7.41 -6.59 24.21
C ASP A 136 7.94 -6.90 22.80
N TYR A 137 8.57 -5.92 22.14
CA TYR A 137 9.19 -6.14 20.84
C TYR A 137 10.37 -7.10 20.92
N ASN A 138 11.25 -6.93 21.91
CA ASN A 138 12.40 -7.82 22.08
C ASN A 138 11.95 -9.25 22.39
N ASN A 139 10.95 -9.41 23.27
CA ASN A 139 10.36 -10.72 23.57
C ASN A 139 9.78 -11.38 22.30
N ALA A 140 9.01 -10.64 21.51
CA ALA A 140 8.44 -11.14 20.26
C ALA A 140 9.53 -11.46 19.21
N LYS A 141 10.55 -10.62 19.10
CA LYS A 141 11.69 -10.82 18.18
C LYS A 141 12.45 -12.09 18.52
N GLU A 142 12.74 -12.35 19.80
CA GLU A 142 13.40 -13.59 20.24
C GLU A 142 12.58 -14.82 19.87
N ILE A 143 11.27 -14.79 20.11
CA ILE A 143 10.36 -15.89 19.74
C ILE A 143 10.34 -16.09 18.22
N VAL A 144 10.09 -15.02 17.45
CA VAL A 144 9.93 -15.12 15.99
C VAL A 144 11.23 -15.52 15.30
N THR A 145 12.39 -15.04 15.77
CA THR A 145 13.70 -15.44 15.22
C THR A 145 14.08 -16.88 15.59
N ALA A 146 13.60 -17.40 16.71
CA ALA A 146 13.73 -18.81 17.05
C ALA A 146 12.80 -19.71 16.21
N VAL A 147 11.71 -19.18 15.66
CA VAL A 147 10.86 -19.90 14.70
C VAL A 147 11.49 -19.82 13.31
N ARG A 148 11.97 -20.96 12.81
CA ARG A 148 12.43 -21.09 11.42
C ARG A 148 11.23 -21.09 10.46
N VAL A 149 10.62 -19.93 10.25
CA VAL A 149 9.54 -19.79 9.25
C VAL A 149 10.19 -19.82 7.87
N VAL A 150 10.07 -20.95 7.19
CA VAL A 150 10.37 -21.05 5.76
C VAL A 150 9.08 -20.71 5.02
N ASN A 151 9.07 -19.62 4.26
CA ASN A 151 7.90 -19.13 3.50
C ASN A 151 7.21 -20.24 2.69
N ASP A 152 7.99 -21.17 2.12
CA ASP A 152 7.52 -22.38 1.44
C ASP A 152 6.55 -23.24 2.27
N CYS A 153 6.72 -23.29 3.59
CA CYS A 153 5.83 -24.04 4.48
C CYS A 153 4.47 -23.36 4.65
N ALA A 154 4.45 -22.02 4.65
CA ALA A 154 3.21 -21.25 4.71
C ALA A 154 2.48 -21.31 3.36
N GLU A 155 3.18 -21.16 2.23
CA GLU A 155 2.61 -21.27 0.89
C GLU A 155 1.95 -22.63 0.65
N ARG A 156 2.63 -23.73 1.02
CA ARG A 156 2.05 -25.09 0.94
C ARG A 156 0.84 -25.32 1.83
N ALA A 157 0.75 -24.63 2.97
CA ALA A 157 -0.41 -24.73 3.85
C ALA A 157 -1.61 -23.94 3.31
N VAL A 158 -1.37 -22.78 2.68
CA VAL A 158 -2.39 -21.99 1.99
C VAL A 158 -2.94 -22.74 0.76
N GLU A 159 -2.08 -23.36 -0.04
CA GLU A 159 -2.49 -24.21 -1.17
C GLU A 159 -3.38 -25.36 -0.70
N LEU A 160 -2.98 -26.06 0.38
CA LEU A 160 -3.81 -27.10 0.99
C LEU A 160 -5.17 -26.56 1.45
N ALA A 161 -5.21 -25.36 2.05
CA ALA A 161 -6.48 -24.78 2.46
C ALA A 161 -7.38 -24.43 1.25
N SER A 162 -6.79 -23.89 0.18
CA SER A 162 -7.48 -23.55 -1.05
C SER A 162 -8.11 -24.77 -1.73
N ASP A 163 -7.35 -25.87 -1.87
CA ASP A 163 -7.81 -27.08 -2.55
C ASP A 163 -9.03 -27.72 -1.89
N PHE A 164 -9.16 -27.57 -0.56
CA PHE A 164 -10.16 -28.29 0.22
C PHE A 164 -11.32 -27.41 0.72
N ASN A 165 -11.20 -26.08 0.62
CA ASN A 165 -12.22 -25.12 1.07
C ASN A 165 -13.58 -25.26 0.34
N THR A 166 -13.62 -25.88 -0.84
CA THR A 166 -14.87 -26.07 -1.61
C THR A 166 -15.28 -27.54 -1.73
N ALA A 167 -14.51 -28.47 -1.19
CA ALA A 167 -14.59 -29.87 -1.58
C ALA A 167 -15.55 -30.72 -0.74
N LEU A 168 -15.74 -30.40 0.55
CA LEU A 168 -16.29 -31.39 1.50
C LEU A 168 -17.32 -30.86 2.51
N THR A 169 -17.23 -29.61 2.96
CA THR A 169 -18.18 -29.02 3.92
C THR A 169 -18.20 -27.50 3.78
N HIS A 170 -19.20 -26.84 4.37
CA HIS A 170 -19.25 -25.37 4.49
C HIS A 170 -19.16 -24.94 5.97
N ASP A 171 -18.93 -25.89 6.88
CA ASP A 171 -18.74 -25.63 8.30
C ASP A 171 -17.25 -25.37 8.59
N GLU A 172 -16.95 -24.18 9.12
CA GLU A 172 -15.58 -23.72 9.38
C GLU A 172 -14.86 -24.60 10.41
N ASN A 173 -15.57 -25.09 11.44
CA ASN A 173 -14.95 -25.95 12.46
C ASN A 173 -14.53 -27.29 11.84
N GLN A 174 -15.35 -27.85 10.94
CA GLN A 174 -15.02 -29.05 10.19
C GLN A 174 -13.86 -28.82 9.22
N HIS A 175 -13.76 -27.66 8.57
CA HIS A 175 -12.59 -27.30 7.74
C HIS A 175 -11.28 -27.31 8.55
N GLN A 176 -11.27 -26.67 9.71
CA GLN A 176 -10.08 -26.62 10.56
C GLN A 176 -9.66 -28.02 11.05
N LEU A 177 -10.62 -28.91 11.34
CA LEU A 177 -10.33 -30.31 11.68
C LEU A 177 -9.77 -31.08 10.48
N MET A 178 -10.35 -30.87 9.30
CA MET A 178 -9.93 -31.54 8.08
C MET A 178 -8.50 -31.19 7.67
N TYR A 179 -8.08 -29.93 7.80
CA TYR A 179 -6.69 -29.53 7.53
C TYR A 179 -5.69 -30.30 8.41
N LYS A 180 -6.03 -30.49 9.70
CA LYS A 180 -5.20 -31.27 10.63
C LYS A 180 -5.15 -32.75 10.25
N VAL A 181 -6.27 -33.32 9.82
CA VAL A 181 -6.36 -34.72 9.34
C VAL A 181 -5.52 -34.93 8.08
N ILE A 182 -5.62 -34.04 7.10
CA ILE A 182 -4.85 -34.13 5.86
C ILE A 182 -3.35 -33.97 6.13
N GLU A 183 -2.96 -33.02 6.99
CA GLU A 183 -1.57 -32.87 7.41
C GLU A 183 -1.03 -34.14 8.07
N HIS A 184 -1.81 -34.74 8.98
CA HIS A 184 -1.46 -35.99 9.65
C HIS A 184 -1.25 -37.14 8.64
N HIS A 185 -2.19 -37.34 7.71
CA HIS A 185 -2.05 -38.38 6.68
C HIS A 185 -0.89 -38.12 5.72
N ARG A 186 -0.63 -36.86 5.33
CA ARG A 186 0.53 -36.50 4.51
C ARG A 186 1.86 -36.83 5.19
N LYS A 187 1.94 -36.76 6.52
CA LYS A 187 3.12 -37.17 7.29
C LYS A 187 3.24 -38.69 7.36
N LEU A 188 2.13 -39.39 7.59
CA LEU A 188 2.09 -40.86 7.60
C LEU A 188 2.50 -41.49 6.27
N MET A 189 2.16 -40.85 5.14
CA MET A 189 2.55 -41.34 3.80
C MET A 189 3.96 -40.90 3.37
N LYS A 190 4.71 -40.18 4.21
CA LYS A 190 6.09 -39.71 3.93
C LYS A 190 7.16 -40.44 4.73
N GLU A 191 6.80 -41.18 5.77
CA GLU A 191 7.67 -42.19 6.40
C GLU A 191 7.42 -43.53 5.68
N PRO A 192 8.48 -44.30 5.36
CA PRO A 192 8.67 -45.02 4.10
C PRO A 192 7.59 -46.01 3.68
#